data_AF-A0A6P1I7N4-F1
#
_entry.id   AF-A0A6P1I7N4-F1
#
_cell.length_a   1.000
_cell.length_b   1.000
_cell.length_c   1.000
_cell.angle_alpha   90.00
_cell.angle_beta   90.00
_cell.angle_gamma   90.00
#
_symmetry.space_group_name_H-M   'P 1'
#
loop_
_entity.id
_entity.type
_entity.pdbx_description
1 polymer ?
#
loop_
_entity_poly.entity_id
_entity_poly.type
_entity_poly.pdbx_seq_one_letter_code
_entity_poly.pdbx_strand_id
1 'polypeptide(L)'
;MWDAAFAEGLKPLGLTTRRYGLLGHIRGTPGISFSELARRSRITVQSAHTAVAAFVESGLVDDGTAHAGAASTLRVTAKGESLLARAAEVVARLDAEFAAQHPELTEALRVHMLRVMSATD
;
A
#
# COMPACT_ATOMS: atom_id res chain seq x y z
N MET A 1 -18.69 -3.89 -0.74
CA MET A 1 -18.62 -5.08 0.14
C MET A 1 -17.18 -5.49 0.39
N TRP A 2 -16.35 -5.67 -0.65
CA TRP A 2 -14.91 -5.97 -0.51
C TRP A 2 -14.13 -4.89 0.26
N ASP A 3 -14.35 -3.60 -0.03
CA ASP A 3 -13.66 -2.49 0.67
C ASP A 3 -13.85 -2.52 2.20
N ALA A 4 -15.06 -2.85 2.66
CA ALA A 4 -15.36 -2.97 4.08
C ALA A 4 -14.65 -4.19 4.69
N ALA A 5 -14.74 -5.34 4.05
CA ALA A 5 -14.04 -6.56 4.48
C ALA A 5 -12.52 -6.37 4.52
N PHE A 6 -11.97 -5.66 3.55
CA PHE A 6 -10.55 -5.30 3.51
C PHE A 6 -10.17 -4.35 4.65
N ALA A 7 -10.95 -3.29 4.88
CA ALA A 7 -10.74 -2.38 5.99
C ALA A 7 -10.80 -3.11 7.35
N GLU A 8 -11.78 -4.00 7.55
CA GLU A 8 -11.87 -4.83 8.77
C GLU A 8 -10.66 -5.77 8.91
N GLY A 9 -10.24 -6.42 7.83
CA GLY A 9 -9.09 -7.34 7.84
C GLY A 9 -7.76 -6.65 8.18
N LEU A 10 -7.62 -5.34 7.91
CA LEU A 10 -6.44 -4.56 8.26
C LEU A 10 -6.41 -4.07 9.72
N LYS A 11 -7.55 -3.97 10.40
CA LYS A 11 -7.62 -3.44 11.78
C LYS A 11 -6.73 -4.21 12.77
N PRO A 12 -6.68 -5.56 12.78
CA PRO A 12 -5.80 -6.31 13.68
C PRO A 12 -4.30 -6.04 13.45
N LEU A 13 -3.94 -5.52 12.27
CA LEU A 13 -2.58 -5.12 11.93
C LEU A 13 -2.27 -3.66 12.31
N GLY A 14 -3.23 -2.94 12.90
CA GLY A 14 -3.10 -1.50 13.19
C GLY A 14 -3.06 -0.65 11.92
N LEU A 15 -3.59 -1.16 10.81
CA LEU A 15 -3.60 -0.50 9.51
C LEU A 15 -4.99 -0.03 9.12
N THR A 16 -5.02 1.09 8.41
CA THR A 16 -6.16 1.50 7.59
C THR A 16 -5.81 1.27 6.12
N THR A 17 -6.81 1.18 5.23
CA THR A 17 -6.59 1.08 3.78
C THR A 17 -5.66 2.18 3.26
N ARG A 18 -5.82 3.41 3.77
CA ARG A 18 -4.95 4.55 3.41
C ARG A 18 -3.52 4.34 3.87
N ARG A 19 -3.28 3.91 5.13
CA ARG A 19 -1.93 3.64 5.63
C ARG A 19 -1.27 2.48 4.89
N TYR A 20 -2.03 1.43 4.58
CA TYR A 20 -1.56 0.31 3.77
C TYR A 20 -1.10 0.78 2.38
N GLY A 21 -1.93 1.55 1.67
CA GLY A 21 -1.57 2.09 0.35
C GLY A 21 -0.33 2.99 0.39
N LEU A 22 -0.26 3.87 1.39
CA LEU A 22 0.89 4.78 1.58
C LEU A 22 2.20 4.00 1.79
N LEU A 23 2.18 3.00 2.67
CA LEU A 23 3.34 2.15 2.96
C LEU A 23 3.73 1.31 1.73
N GLY A 24 2.74 0.83 0.98
CA GLY A 24 2.95 0.14 -0.30
C GLY A 24 3.62 1.02 -1.36
N HIS A 25 3.29 2.33 -1.42
CA HIS A 25 3.97 3.27 -2.32
C HIS A 25 5.44 3.49 -1.95
N ILE A 26 5.75 3.59 -0.65
CA ILE A 26 7.15 3.70 -0.18
C ILE A 26 7.92 2.42 -0.51
N ARG A 27 7.32 1.24 -0.29
CA ARG A 27 7.92 -0.05 -0.67
C ARG A 27 8.21 -0.12 -2.17
N GLY A 28 7.22 0.23 -3.00
CA GLY A 28 7.31 0.15 -4.46
C GLY A 28 8.22 1.19 -5.10
N THR A 29 8.63 2.23 -4.37
CA THR A 29 9.54 3.27 -4.87
C THR A 29 10.42 3.77 -3.71
N PRO A 30 11.48 3.01 -3.36
CA PRO A 30 12.44 3.45 -2.34
C PRO A 30 13.05 4.82 -2.69
N GLY A 31 13.10 5.73 -1.72
CA GLY A 31 13.53 7.12 -1.94
C GLY A 31 12.49 8.03 -2.59
N ILE A 32 11.21 7.61 -2.65
CA ILE A 32 10.11 8.47 -3.09
C ILE A 32 10.09 9.79 -2.31
N SER A 33 9.94 10.92 -3.02
CA SER A 33 9.81 12.23 -2.37
C SER A 33 8.44 12.40 -1.74
N PHE A 34 8.31 13.27 -0.73
CA PHE A 34 7.02 13.58 -0.11
C PHE A 34 5.99 14.10 -1.11
N SER A 35 6.40 14.93 -2.07
CA SER A 35 5.52 15.44 -3.14
C SER A 35 5.02 14.34 -4.07
N GLU A 36 5.91 13.41 -4.45
CA GLU A 36 5.54 12.26 -5.27
C GLU A 36 4.61 11.31 -4.51
N LEU A 37 4.92 11.03 -3.24
CA LEU A 37 4.11 10.19 -2.36
C LEU A 37 2.70 10.77 -2.20
N ALA A 38 2.61 12.08 -1.96
CA ALA A 38 1.35 12.81 -1.85
C ALA A 38 0.52 12.73 -3.14
N ARG A 39 1.16 12.93 -4.31
CA ARG A 39 0.48 12.82 -5.62
C ARG A 39 -0.08 11.42 -5.86
N ARG A 40 0.74 10.38 -5.68
CA ARG A 40 0.31 8.97 -5.90
C ARG A 40 -0.81 8.57 -4.96
N SER A 41 -0.75 9.05 -3.73
CA SER A 41 -1.71 8.72 -2.68
C SER A 41 -2.92 9.65 -2.65
N ARG A 42 -2.96 10.66 -3.54
CA ARG A 42 -4.01 11.70 -3.65
C ARG A 42 -4.27 12.40 -2.31
N ILE A 43 -3.21 12.77 -1.60
CA ILE A 43 -3.26 13.54 -0.34
C ILE A 43 -2.42 14.81 -0.47
N THR A 44 -2.50 15.69 0.53
CA THR A 44 -1.60 16.85 0.60
C THR A 44 -0.19 16.44 1.02
N VAL A 45 0.82 17.22 0.63
CA VAL A 45 2.22 17.00 1.04
C VAL A 45 2.35 17.01 2.57
N GLN A 46 1.65 17.92 3.25
CA GLN A 46 1.61 17.95 4.72
C GLN A 46 1.03 16.66 5.31
N SER A 47 -0.03 16.10 4.73
CA SER A 47 -0.57 14.81 5.16
C SER A 47 0.43 13.67 4.96
N ALA A 48 1.21 13.70 3.87
CA ALA A 48 2.27 12.73 3.62
C ALA A 48 3.38 12.83 4.69
N HIS A 49 3.82 14.04 5.05
CA HIS A 49 4.76 14.26 6.16
C HIS A 49 4.24 13.66 7.47
N THR A 50 3.01 13.99 7.86
CA THR A 50 2.42 13.47 9.11
C THR A 50 2.32 11.94 9.11
N ALA A 51 1.92 11.34 7.99
CA ALA A 51 1.80 9.89 7.91
C ALA A 51 3.16 9.17 7.97
N VAL A 52 4.17 9.71 7.29
CA VAL A 52 5.54 9.17 7.33
C VAL A 52 6.14 9.33 8.72
N ALA A 53 5.98 10.47 9.38
CA ALA A 53 6.45 10.66 10.76
C ALA A 53 5.86 9.59 11.69
N ALA A 54 4.57 9.29 11.58
CA ALA A 54 3.93 8.21 12.33
C ALA A 54 4.45 6.80 11.94
N PHE A 55 4.89 6.59 10.69
CA PHE A 55 5.54 5.33 10.30
C PHE A 55 6.95 5.20 10.86
N VAL A 56 7.70 6.29 10.90
CA VAL A 56 9.04 6.33 11.52
C VAL A 56 8.94 6.07 13.02
N GLU A 57 8.02 6.75 13.70
CA GLU A 57 7.77 6.55 15.14
C GLU A 57 7.37 5.09 15.45
N SER A 58 6.59 4.46 14.57
CA SER A 58 6.23 3.04 14.69
C SER A 58 7.30 2.07 14.17
N GLY A 59 8.44 2.57 13.67
CA GLY A 59 9.56 1.79 13.14
C GLY A 59 9.24 1.04 11.85
N LEU A 60 8.22 1.46 11.10
CA LEU A 60 7.80 0.83 9.84
C LEU A 60 8.51 1.41 8.62
N VAL A 61 8.96 2.66 8.71
CA VAL A 61 9.72 3.36 7.67
C VAL A 61 10.97 3.93 8.31
N ASP A 62 12.08 3.85 7.60
CA ASP A 62 13.28 4.61 7.88
C ASP A 62 13.29 5.84 6.97
N ASP A 63 13.37 7.01 7.61
CA ASP A 63 13.54 8.27 6.94
C ASP A 63 15.00 8.70 7.15
N GLY A 64 15.88 8.16 6.29
CA GLY A 64 17.31 8.50 6.31
C GLY A 64 17.61 9.99 6.05
N THR A 65 16.58 10.85 5.95
CA THR A 65 16.69 12.30 5.91
C THR A 65 16.54 12.95 7.28
N ALA A 66 17.48 12.68 8.19
CA ALA A 66 17.59 13.47 9.42
C ALA A 66 18.09 14.92 9.19
N HIS A 67 18.30 15.37 7.95
CA HIS A 67 18.82 16.71 7.62
C HIS A 67 17.95 17.44 6.60
N ALA A 68 17.52 18.65 6.94
CA ALA A 68 16.74 19.51 6.07
C ALA A 68 17.49 19.81 4.76
N GLY A 69 16.82 19.66 3.61
CA GLY A 69 17.34 19.97 2.27
C GLY A 69 17.94 18.79 1.49
N ALA A 70 18.06 17.61 2.10
CA ALA A 70 18.51 16.40 1.41
C ALA A 70 17.36 15.72 0.62
N ALA A 71 17.72 14.97 -0.43
CA ALA A 71 16.77 14.13 -1.16
C ALA A 71 16.16 13.08 -0.23
N SER A 72 14.83 12.89 -0.30
CA SER A 72 14.10 11.86 0.46
C SER A 72 14.74 10.48 0.29
N THR A 73 15.00 9.79 1.39
CA THR A 73 15.57 8.44 1.41
C THR A 73 14.62 7.42 2.05
N LEU A 74 13.31 7.73 2.06
CA LEU A 74 12.28 6.88 2.64
C LEU A 74 12.37 5.44 2.17
N ARG A 75 12.50 4.52 3.13
CA ARG A 75 12.55 3.07 2.89
C ARG A 75 11.70 2.36 3.92
N VAL A 76 11.02 1.30 3.50
CA VAL A 76 10.33 0.42 4.44
C VAL A 76 11.38 -0.37 5.22
N THR A 77 11.22 -0.47 6.54
CA THR A 77 12.12 -1.27 7.40
C THR A 77 11.76 -2.76 7.30
N ALA A 78 12.59 -3.64 7.86
CA ALA A 78 12.24 -5.06 7.98
C ALA A 78 10.90 -5.28 8.72
N LYS A 79 10.60 -4.45 9.73
CA LYS A 79 9.30 -4.47 10.44
C LYS A 79 8.16 -4.06 9.52
N GLY A 80 8.36 -3.02 8.71
CA GLY A 80 7.37 -2.58 7.73
C GLY A 80 7.13 -3.63 6.64
N GLU A 81 8.17 -4.33 6.16
CA GLU A 81 8.04 -5.42 5.20
C GLU A 81 7.24 -6.59 5.78
N SER A 82 7.56 -7.00 7.02
CA SER A 82 6.78 -8.02 7.72
C SER A 82 5.30 -7.64 7.88
N LEU A 83 5.02 -6.37 8.17
CA LEU A 83 3.66 -5.87 8.26
C LEU A 83 2.93 -5.92 6.90
N LEU A 84 3.60 -5.53 5.81
CA LEU A 84 3.06 -5.60 4.46
C LEU A 84 2.83 -7.04 4.01
N ALA A 85 3.69 -7.99 4.39
CA ALA A 85 3.50 -9.41 4.11
C ALA A 85 2.23 -9.94 4.79
N ARG A 86 2.03 -9.64 6.08
CA ARG A 86 0.79 -10.00 6.80
C ARG A 86 -0.45 -9.35 6.20
N ALA A 87 -0.36 -8.11 5.73
CA ALA A 87 -1.45 -7.45 5.03
C ALA A 87 -1.74 -8.12 3.67
N ALA A 88 -0.70 -8.58 2.95
CA ALA A 88 -0.87 -9.31 1.70
C ALA A 88 -1.57 -10.67 1.90
N GLU A 89 -1.32 -11.37 3.01
CA GLU A 89 -2.05 -12.58 3.39
C GLU A 89 -3.55 -12.31 3.59
N VAL A 90 -3.90 -11.17 4.20
CA VAL A 90 -5.31 -10.75 4.36
C VAL A 90 -5.96 -10.53 2.99
N VAL A 91 -5.29 -9.81 2.09
CA VAL A 91 -5.78 -9.57 0.72
C VAL A 91 -5.97 -10.88 -0.03
N ALA A 92 -4.96 -11.75 -0.03
CA ALA A 92 -5.01 -13.03 -0.73
C ALA A 92 -6.16 -13.92 -0.24
N ARG A 93 -6.43 -13.93 1.07
CA ARG A 93 -7.58 -14.64 1.64
C ARG A 93 -8.91 -14.06 1.16
N LEU A 94 -9.06 -12.73 1.22
CA LEU A 94 -10.30 -12.07 0.76
C LEU A 94 -10.54 -12.27 -0.74
N ASP A 95 -9.48 -12.24 -1.54
CA ASP A 95 -9.56 -12.50 -2.98
C ASP A 95 -9.98 -13.95 -3.26
N ALA A 96 -9.43 -14.92 -2.53
CA ALA A 96 -9.84 -16.32 -2.64
C ALA A 96 -11.31 -16.54 -2.24
N GLU A 97 -11.74 -15.92 -1.14
CA GLU A 97 -13.14 -15.95 -0.68
C GLU A 97 -14.08 -15.32 -1.72
N PHE A 98 -13.69 -14.19 -2.32
CA PHE A 98 -14.46 -13.52 -3.36
C PHE A 98 -14.53 -14.37 -4.64
N ALA A 99 -13.41 -14.95 -5.08
CA ALA A 99 -13.37 -15.81 -6.25
C ALA A 99 -14.22 -17.08 -6.10
N ALA A 100 -14.24 -17.68 -4.91
CA ALA A 100 -15.08 -18.83 -4.61
C ALA A 100 -16.58 -18.48 -4.64
N GLN A 101 -16.96 -17.27 -4.21
CA GLN A 101 -18.34 -16.80 -4.20
C GLN A 101 -18.83 -16.30 -5.57
N HIS A 102 -17.90 -15.82 -6.42
CA HIS A 102 -18.22 -15.18 -7.69
C HIS A 102 -17.35 -15.69 -8.86
N PRO A 103 -17.33 -17.01 -9.14
CA PRO A 103 -16.39 -17.60 -10.10
C PRO A 103 -16.52 -17.02 -11.52
N GLU A 104 -17.74 -16.78 -12.00
CA GLU A 104 -17.99 -16.22 -13.34
C GLU A 104 -17.49 -14.77 -13.46
N LEU A 105 -17.72 -13.95 -12.44
CA LEU A 105 -17.26 -12.56 -12.41
C LEU A 105 -15.73 -12.50 -12.34
N THR A 106 -15.11 -13.33 -11.49
CA THR A 106 -13.65 -13.40 -11.39
C THR A 106 -13.02 -13.80 -12.72
N GLU A 107 -13.57 -14.79 -13.41
CA GLU A 107 -13.09 -15.21 -14.72
C GLU A 107 -13.27 -14.11 -15.78
N ALA A 108 -14.42 -13.44 -15.81
CA ALA A 108 -14.68 -12.34 -16.73
C ALA A 108 -13.69 -11.17 -16.50
N LEU A 109 -13.44 -10.79 -15.24
CA LEU A 109 -12.45 -9.76 -14.89
C LEU A 109 -11.03 -10.17 -15.28
N ARG A 110 -10.63 -11.42 -15.02
CA ARG A 110 -9.32 -11.96 -15.38
C ARG A 110 -9.08 -11.89 -16.89
N VAL A 111 -10.05 -12.36 -17.69
CA VAL A 111 -10.00 -12.31 -19.16
C VAL A 111 -9.91 -10.87 -19.64
N HIS A 112 -10.68 -9.95 -19.06
CA HIS A 112 -10.63 -8.53 -19.43
C HIS A 112 -9.27 -7.89 -19.11
N MET A 113 -8.72 -8.13 -17.90
CA MET A 113 -7.40 -7.63 -17.51
C MET A 113 -6.28 -8.11 -18.41
N LEU A 114 -6.28 -9.40 -18.78
CA LEU A 114 -5.28 -9.94 -19.71
C LEU A 114 -5.30 -9.22 -21.07
N ARG A 115 -6.49 -8.92 -21.59
CA ARG A 115 -6.64 -8.19 -22.86
C ARG A 115 -6.14 -6.75 -22.77
N VAL A 116 -6.45 -6.05 -21.68
CA VAL A 116 -6.00 -4.66 -21.46
C VAL A 116 -4.48 -4.61 -21.31
N MET A 117 -3.89 -5.54 -20.56
CA MET A 117 -2.44 -5.62 -20.38
C MET A 117 -1.71 -5.97 -21.68
N SER A 118 -2.26 -6.89 -22.51
CA SER A 118 -1.65 -7.23 -23.80
C SER A 118 -1.84 -6.17 -24.88
N ALA A 119 -2.81 -5.27 -24.74
CA ALA A 119 -3.07 -4.18 -25.69
C ALA A 119 -2.25 -2.91 -25.41
N THR A 120 -1.38 -2.94 -24.40
CA THR A 120 -0.53 -1.82 -24.00
C THR A 120 0.93 -1.98 -24.48
N ASP A 121 1.23 -3.03 -25.26
CA ASP A 121 2.46 -3.12 -26.08
C ASP A 121 2.31 -2.35 -27.40
#